data_AF-X1D2M4-F1
#
_entry.id   AF-X1D2M4-F1
#
_cell.length_a   1.000
_cell.length_b   1.000
_cell.length_c   1.000
_cell.angle_alpha   90.00
_cell.angle_beta   90.00
_cell.angle_gamma   90.00
#
_symmetry.space_group_name_H-M   'P 1'
#
loop_
_entity.id
_entity.type
_entity.pdbx_description
1 polymer ?
#
loop_
_entity_poly.entity_id
_entity_poly.type
_entity_poly.pdbx_seq_one_letter_code
_entity_poly.pdbx_strand_id
1 'polypeptide(L)'
;MPVRLQENMRNIITKLVSSFLVRIQLILSGTIFSLIALIFLLLSTLVSVGQASSAEIDLSPMEKQWLKEHSVIRLAPDPNFAPIEWFTLEGQFKGISADYVALIEQKLGIKFEVVHADSWSIVMDMARNRQVDLLAAAATSPQREEFVFFCSWKID
;
A
#
# COMPACT_ATOMS: atom_id res chain seq x y z
N MET A 1 6.40 -58.57 57.58
CA MET A 1 6.94 -57.20 57.53
C MET A 1 6.14 -56.34 58.52
N PRO A 2 6.75 -55.49 59.37
CA PRO A 2 6.01 -54.64 60.30
C PRO A 2 5.08 -53.66 59.56
N VAL A 3 3.82 -53.54 60.00
CA VAL A 3 2.79 -52.64 59.40
C VAL A 3 3.31 -51.20 59.27
N ARG A 4 4.09 -50.72 60.25
CA ARG A 4 4.74 -49.40 60.22
C ARG A 4 5.71 -49.19 59.04
N LEU A 5 6.39 -50.24 58.58
CA LEU A 5 7.27 -50.14 57.41
C LEU A 5 6.46 -49.98 56.12
N GLN A 6 5.33 -50.68 56.00
CA GLN A 6 4.46 -50.56 54.83
C GLN A 6 3.81 -49.18 54.75
N GLU A 7 3.41 -48.61 55.88
CA GLU A 7 2.84 -47.26 55.99
C GLU A 7 3.86 -46.17 55.66
N ASN A 8 5.09 -46.28 56.17
CA ASN A 8 6.18 -45.37 55.82
C ASN A 8 6.51 -45.43 54.33
N MET A 9 6.56 -46.64 53.75
CA MET A 9 6.82 -46.83 52.32
C MET A 9 5.70 -46.24 51.46
N ARG A 10 4.43 -46.44 51.82
CA ARG A 10 3.28 -45.81 51.16
C ARG A 10 3.41 -44.28 51.20
N ASN A 11 3.71 -43.70 52.36
CA ASN A 11 3.83 -42.26 52.52
C ASN A 11 5.00 -41.67 51.70
N ILE A 12 6.13 -42.39 51.60
CA ILE A 12 7.27 -42.00 50.77
C ILE A 12 6.87 -42.01 49.28
N ILE A 13 6.21 -43.07 48.81
CA ILE A 13 5.75 -43.18 47.41
C ILE A 13 4.74 -42.08 47.09
N THR A 14 3.76 -41.82 47.97
CA THR A 14 2.78 -40.76 47.76
C THR A 14 3.44 -39.39 47.66
N LYS A 15 4.44 -39.08 48.51
CA LYS A 15 5.20 -37.81 48.45
C LYS A 15 6.07 -37.71 47.20
N LEU A 16 6.66 -38.80 46.74
CA LEU A 16 7.44 -38.83 45.49
C LEU A 16 6.55 -38.59 44.28
N VAL A 17 5.40 -39.27 44.20
CA VAL A 17 4.43 -39.12 43.12
C VAL A 17 3.85 -37.70 43.11
N SER A 18 3.44 -37.16 44.26
CA SER A 18 2.90 -35.79 44.31
C SER A 18 3.94 -34.73 43.93
N SER A 19 5.18 -34.86 44.40
CA SER A 19 6.28 -33.98 44.01
C SER A 19 6.56 -34.03 42.50
N PHE A 20 6.49 -35.23 41.91
CA PHE A 20 6.66 -35.41 40.46
C PHE A 20 5.50 -34.79 39.65
N LEU A 21 4.25 -35.01 40.08
CA LEU A 21 3.06 -34.45 39.43
C LEU A 21 3.02 -32.92 39.49
N VAL A 22 3.40 -32.31 40.62
CA VAL A 22 3.47 -30.85 40.77
C VAL A 22 4.52 -30.26 39.81
N ARG A 23 5.68 -30.91 39.66
CA ARG A 23 6.70 -30.46 38.71
C ARG A 23 6.22 -30.53 37.26
N ILE A 24 5.52 -31.60 36.88
CA ILE A 24 4.91 -31.72 35.54
C ILE A 24 3.89 -30.61 35.31
N GLN A 25 3.00 -30.35 36.28
CA GLN A 25 1.98 -29.29 36.17
C GLN A 25 2.61 -27.90 35.98
N LEU A 26 3.69 -27.60 36.71
CA LEU A 26 4.43 -26.34 36.58
C LEU A 26 5.06 -26.20 35.19
N ILE A 27 5.69 -27.26 34.66
CA ILE A 27 6.29 -27.26 33.31
C ILE A 27 5.22 -27.07 32.22
N LEU A 28 4.08 -27.76 32.33
CA LEU A 28 2.97 -27.63 31.40
C LEU A 28 2.37 -26.21 31.42
N SER A 29 2.20 -25.61 32.60
CA SER A 29 1.69 -24.24 32.70
C SER A 29 2.65 -23.19 32.09
N GLY A 30 3.95 -23.34 32.29
CA GLY A 30 4.96 -22.44 31.73
C GLY A 30 5.09 -22.54 30.21
N THR A 31 5.02 -23.76 29.65
CA THR A 31 5.06 -23.98 28.20
C THR A 31 3.81 -23.43 27.50
N ILE A 32 2.61 -23.64 28.07
CA ILE A 32 1.37 -23.07 27.55
C ILE A 32 1.42 -21.54 27.59
N PHE A 33 1.87 -20.96 28.69
CA PHE A 33 2.03 -19.50 28.81
C PHE A 33 3.01 -18.95 27.77
N SER A 34 4.16 -19.63 27.57
CA SER A 34 5.15 -19.23 26.56
C SER A 34 4.62 -19.36 25.12
N LEU A 35 3.81 -20.37 24.82
CA LEU A 35 3.18 -20.53 23.50
C LEU A 35 2.12 -19.47 23.25
N ILE A 36 1.30 -19.13 24.25
CA ILE A 36 0.32 -18.04 24.14
C ILE A 36 1.03 -16.70 23.93
N ALA A 37 2.10 -16.43 24.67
CA ALA A 37 2.91 -15.22 24.50
C ALA A 37 3.55 -15.15 23.10
N LEU A 38 4.04 -16.29 22.57
CA LEU A 38 4.60 -16.38 21.22
C LEU A 38 3.52 -16.14 20.15
N ILE A 39 2.33 -16.73 20.31
CA ILE A 39 1.19 -16.50 19.39
C ILE A 39 0.77 -15.03 19.43
N PHE A 40 0.70 -14.42 20.61
CA PHE A 40 0.37 -12.99 20.75
C PHE A 40 1.43 -12.10 20.10
N LEU A 41 2.71 -12.42 20.27
CA LEU A 41 3.82 -11.73 19.60
C LEU A 41 3.73 -11.87 18.07
N LEU A 42 3.47 -13.08 17.57
CA LEU A 42 3.28 -13.34 16.13
C LEU A 42 2.06 -12.57 15.58
N LEU A 43 0.93 -12.57 16.29
CA LEU A 43 -0.27 -11.82 15.90
C LEU A 43 -0.03 -10.29 15.90
N SER A 44 0.77 -9.76 16.83
CA SER A 44 1.06 -8.33 16.88
C SER A 44 1.83 -7.83 15.66
N THR A 45 2.69 -8.67 15.06
CA THR A 45 3.46 -8.30 13.87
C THR A 45 2.61 -8.19 12.60
N LEU A 46 1.49 -8.91 12.51
CA LEU A 46 0.55 -8.83 11.39
C LEU A 46 -0.24 -7.50 11.38
N VAL A 47 -0.48 -6.91 12.54
CA VAL A 47 -1.27 -5.67 12.67
C VAL A 47 -0.49 -4.44 12.22
N SER A 48 0.84 -4.47 12.31
CA SER A 48 1.67 -3.28 12.04
C SER A 48 2.07 -3.08 10.58
N VAL A 49 1.80 -4.06 9.70
CA VAL A 49 2.16 -4.00 8.26
C VAL A 49 1.08 -3.26 7.43
N GLY A 50 -0.05 -2.87 8.03
CA GLY A 50 -1.21 -2.34 7.30
C GLY A 50 -1.43 -0.82 7.34
N GLN A 51 -0.64 -0.03 8.06
CA GLN A 51 -0.88 1.41 8.20
C GLN A 51 0.29 2.25 7.70
N ALA A 52 0.56 2.14 6.39
CA ALA A 52 1.07 3.30 5.67
C ALA A 52 -0.09 4.29 5.59
N SER A 53 -0.18 5.20 6.55
CA SER A 53 -1.09 6.36 6.46
C SER A 53 -0.63 7.20 5.28
N SER A 54 -1.15 6.90 4.10
CA SER A 54 -1.07 7.84 2.99
C SER A 54 -1.90 9.04 3.43
N ALA A 55 -1.27 10.18 3.68
CA ALA A 55 -1.98 11.43 3.92
C ALA A 55 -3.08 11.55 2.85
N GLU A 56 -4.33 11.48 3.30
CA GLU A 56 -5.50 11.62 2.43
C GLU A 56 -5.46 13.04 1.86
N ILE A 57 -5.67 13.16 0.54
CA ILE A 57 -5.79 14.47 -0.09
C ILE A 57 -7.14 15.04 0.34
N ASP A 58 -7.11 16.17 1.04
CA ASP A 58 -8.34 16.84 1.46
C ASP A 58 -8.94 17.63 0.29
N LEU A 59 -9.72 16.93 -0.54
CA LEU A 59 -10.47 17.55 -1.61
C LEU A 59 -11.74 18.21 -1.06
N SER A 60 -12.00 19.43 -1.54
CA SER A 60 -13.23 20.15 -1.27
C SER A 60 -14.46 19.37 -1.78
N PRO A 61 -15.67 19.66 -1.26
CA PRO A 61 -16.89 19.03 -1.75
C PRO A 61 -17.11 19.22 -3.26
N MET A 62 -16.71 20.38 -3.79
CA MET A 62 -16.82 20.68 -5.22
C MET A 62 -15.87 19.83 -6.07
N GLU A 63 -14.61 19.67 -5.64
CA GLU A 63 -13.63 18.83 -6.36
C GLU A 63 -14.03 17.35 -6.32
N LYS A 64 -14.50 16.87 -5.17
CA LYS A 64 -15.04 15.50 -5.04
C LYS A 64 -16.23 15.28 -5.98
N GLN A 65 -17.12 16.25 -6.09
CA GLN A 65 -18.26 16.17 -7.01
C GLN A 65 -17.79 16.19 -8.47
N TRP A 66 -16.84 17.08 -8.81
CA TRP A 66 -16.28 17.17 -10.15
C TRP A 66 -15.66 15.84 -10.59
N LEU A 67 -14.88 15.18 -9.73
CA LEU A 67 -14.30 13.86 -10.03
C LEU A 67 -15.35 12.78 -10.26
N LYS A 68 -16.48 12.82 -9.54
CA LYS A 68 -17.59 11.88 -9.75
C LYS A 68 -18.28 12.08 -11.09
N GLU A 69 -18.42 13.32 -11.52
CA GLU A 69 -19.04 13.69 -12.80
C GLU A 69 -18.08 13.43 -13.98
N HIS A 70 -16.77 13.51 -13.76
CA HIS A 70 -15.72 13.37 -14.76
C HIS A 70 -14.94 12.07 -14.55
N SER A 71 -15.65 10.94 -14.62
CA SER A 71 -15.09 9.60 -14.41
C SER A 71 -14.04 9.18 -15.46
N VAL A 72 -13.96 9.89 -16.58
CA VAL A 72 -12.98 9.67 -17.65
C VAL A 72 -12.16 10.95 -17.81
N ILE A 73 -10.87 10.87 -17.47
CA ILE A 73 -9.89 11.93 -17.68
C ILE A 73 -8.83 11.39 -18.62
N ARG A 74 -8.73 11.97 -19.82
CA ARG A 74 -7.83 11.51 -20.88
C ARG A 74 -6.45 12.10 -20.71
N LEU A 75 -5.45 11.24 -20.63
CA LEU A 75 -4.05 11.60 -20.47
C LEU A 75 -3.28 11.22 -21.75
N ALA A 76 -2.56 12.16 -22.35
CA ALA A 76 -1.64 11.83 -23.45
C ALA A 76 -0.18 12.10 -23.05
N PRO A 77 0.64 11.04 -22.90
CA PRO A 77 2.08 11.15 -22.75
C PRO A 77 2.78 11.45 -24.08
N ASP A 78 3.96 12.08 -24.03
CA ASP A 78 4.91 12.04 -25.14
C ASP A 78 5.39 10.59 -25.37
N PRO A 79 5.17 9.99 -26.56
CA PRO A 79 5.50 8.60 -26.79
C PRO A 79 7.01 8.31 -26.80
N ASN A 80 7.85 9.32 -27.02
CA ASN A 80 9.28 9.16 -27.30
C ASN A 80 10.20 9.92 -26.33
N PHE A 81 9.74 10.18 -25.10
CA PHE A 81 10.47 10.98 -24.12
C PHE A 81 11.01 10.16 -22.93
N ALA A 82 11.63 9.02 -23.24
CA ALA A 82 12.32 8.22 -22.22
C ALA A 82 13.48 9.01 -21.57
N PRO A 83 13.72 8.85 -20.25
CA PRO A 83 13.04 7.94 -19.32
C PRO A 83 11.81 8.55 -18.62
N ILE A 84 11.39 9.76 -19.00
CA ILE A 84 10.31 10.50 -18.34
C ILE A 84 8.95 9.87 -18.66
N GLU A 85 8.63 9.76 -19.95
CA GLU A 85 7.43 9.10 -20.44
C GLU A 85 7.66 8.50 -21.82
N TRP A 86 7.18 7.29 -22.02
CA TRP A 86 7.29 6.56 -23.27
C TRP A 86 6.34 5.36 -23.27
N PHE A 87 6.16 4.75 -24.44
CA PHE A 87 5.41 3.48 -24.58
C PHE A 87 6.34 2.31 -24.86
N THR A 88 6.11 1.17 -24.19
CA THR A 88 6.79 -0.08 -24.54
C THR A 88 6.32 -0.61 -25.91
N LEU A 89 7.01 -1.63 -26.44
CA LEU A 89 6.60 -2.29 -27.67
C LEU A 89 5.21 -2.93 -27.55
N GLU A 90 4.80 -3.30 -26.34
CA GLU A 90 3.48 -3.81 -26.00
C GLU A 90 2.42 -2.69 -25.81
N GLY A 91 2.79 -1.43 -26.04
CA GLY A 91 1.91 -0.27 -25.91
C GLY A 91 1.65 0.17 -24.47
N GLN A 92 2.49 -0.23 -23.51
CA GLN A 92 2.33 0.16 -22.11
C GLN A 92 2.98 1.52 -21.84
N PHE A 93 2.24 2.44 -21.22
CA PHE A 93 2.79 3.70 -20.72
C PHE A 93 3.76 3.44 -19.56
N LYS A 94 5.00 3.91 -19.71
CA LYS A 94 6.11 3.74 -18.78
C LYS A 94 6.91 5.02 -18.60
N GLY A 95 7.75 5.03 -17.57
CA GLY A 95 8.61 6.15 -17.22
C GLY A 95 8.21 6.76 -15.89
N ILE A 96 8.97 7.76 -15.46
CA ILE A 96 8.76 8.46 -14.20
C ILE A 96 7.35 9.06 -14.14
N SER A 97 6.86 9.64 -15.24
CA SER A 97 5.52 10.22 -15.26
C SER A 97 4.43 9.15 -15.04
N ALA A 98 4.62 7.94 -15.55
CA ALA A 98 3.67 6.84 -15.36
C ALA A 98 3.57 6.43 -13.89
N ASP A 99 4.69 6.43 -13.16
CA ASP A 99 4.72 6.14 -11.72
C ASP A 99 3.98 7.22 -10.91
N TYR A 100 4.14 8.49 -11.28
CA TYR A 100 3.39 9.59 -10.66
C TYR A 100 1.89 9.52 -10.95
N VAL A 101 1.52 9.21 -12.19
CA VAL A 101 0.12 9.01 -12.58
C VAL A 101 -0.51 7.88 -11.77
N ALA A 102 0.19 6.75 -11.61
CA ALA A 102 -0.29 5.65 -10.78
C ALA A 102 -0.49 6.06 -9.30
N LEU A 103 0.41 6.89 -8.75
CA LEU A 103 0.26 7.43 -7.40
C LEU A 103 -0.94 8.38 -7.28
N ILE A 104 -1.18 9.22 -8.30
CA ILE A 104 -2.34 10.12 -8.35
C ILE A 104 -3.64 9.29 -8.41
N GLU A 105 -3.71 8.27 -9.26
CA GLU A 105 -4.84 7.35 -9.33
C GLU A 105 -5.12 6.70 -7.97
N GLN A 106 -4.08 6.21 -7.29
CA GLN A 106 -4.21 5.59 -5.97
C GLN A 106 -4.75 6.58 -4.94
N LYS A 107 -4.25 7.82 -4.93
CA LYS A 107 -4.64 8.84 -3.95
C LYS A 107 -6.03 9.42 -4.18
N LEU A 108 -6.45 9.53 -5.44
CA LEU A 108 -7.75 10.10 -5.82
C LEU A 108 -8.84 9.03 -5.99
N GLY A 109 -8.47 7.75 -6.10
CA GLY A 109 -9.41 6.66 -6.36
C GLY A 109 -10.02 6.71 -7.77
N ILE A 110 -9.30 7.27 -8.75
CA ILE A 110 -9.73 7.42 -10.14
C ILE A 110 -8.83 6.62 -11.10
N LYS A 111 -9.20 6.57 -12.37
CA LYS A 111 -8.38 6.04 -13.46
C LYS A 111 -8.27 7.05 -14.60
N PHE A 112 -7.06 7.20 -15.13
CA PHE A 112 -6.85 7.97 -16.35
C PHE A 112 -7.01 7.06 -17.56
N GLU A 113 -7.63 7.60 -18.61
CA GLU A 113 -7.61 6.97 -19.93
C GLU A 113 -6.34 7.42 -20.65
N VAL A 114 -5.37 6.52 -20.76
CA VAL A 114 -4.12 6.83 -21.48
C VAL A 114 -4.38 6.76 -22.99
N VAL A 115 -4.20 7.90 -23.66
CA VAL A 115 -4.39 8.04 -25.10
C VAL A 115 -3.02 8.01 -25.79
N HIS A 116 -2.87 7.12 -26.75
CA HIS A 116 -1.67 6.99 -27.56
C HIS A 116 -1.64 8.02 -28.69
N ALA A 117 -0.46 8.55 -28.99
CA ALA A 117 -0.20 9.44 -30.12
C ALA A 117 1.17 9.08 -30.72
N ASP A 118 1.38 9.39 -32.01
CA ASP A 118 2.64 9.01 -32.69
C ASP A 118 3.80 9.98 -32.41
N SER A 119 3.49 11.19 -31.95
CA SER A 119 4.51 12.21 -31.65
C SER A 119 4.01 13.26 -30.68
N TRP A 120 4.95 13.97 -30.05
CA TRP A 120 4.67 15.13 -29.22
C TRP A 120 3.83 16.21 -29.94
N SER A 121 4.06 16.45 -31.24
CA SER A 121 3.28 17.44 -31.98
C SER A 121 1.80 17.05 -32.06
N ILE A 122 1.50 15.77 -32.25
CA ILE A 122 0.14 15.26 -32.25
C ILE A 122 -0.48 15.40 -30.86
N VAL A 123 0.26 15.09 -29.78
CA VAL A 123 -0.19 15.32 -28.40
C VAL A 123 -0.56 16.79 -28.18
N MET A 124 0.23 17.74 -28.68
CA MET A 124 -0.07 19.17 -28.60
C MET A 124 -1.31 19.57 -29.39
N ASP A 125 -1.51 19.01 -30.58
CA ASP A 125 -2.71 19.26 -31.38
C ASP A 125 -3.96 18.69 -30.71
N MET A 126 -3.86 17.49 -30.13
CA MET A 126 -4.93 16.89 -29.33
C MET A 126 -5.29 17.76 -28.12
N ALA A 127 -4.30 18.26 -27.38
CA ALA A 127 -4.51 19.15 -26.25
C ALA A 127 -5.19 20.46 -26.68
N ARG A 128 -4.70 21.09 -27.76
CA ARG A 128 -5.29 22.32 -28.33
C ARG A 128 -6.75 22.13 -28.75
N ASN A 129 -7.06 20.96 -29.30
CA ASN A 129 -8.40 20.58 -29.74
C ASN A 129 -9.27 19.96 -28.63
N ARG A 130 -8.81 19.96 -27.36
CA ARG A 130 -9.51 19.40 -26.19
C ARG A 130 -9.88 17.91 -26.34
N GLN A 131 -9.07 17.17 -27.10
CA GLN A 131 -9.17 15.73 -27.26
C GLN A 131 -8.52 14.96 -26.10
N VAL A 132 -7.70 15.65 -25.30
CA VAL A 132 -7.09 15.14 -24.06
C VAL A 132 -7.22 16.21 -22.98
N ASP A 133 -7.25 15.76 -21.73
CA ASP A 133 -7.55 16.59 -20.56
C ASP A 133 -6.29 16.85 -19.72
N LEU A 134 -5.29 15.96 -19.79
CA LEU A 134 -4.05 16.04 -19.03
C LEU A 134 -2.83 15.73 -19.92
N LEU A 135 -1.72 16.39 -19.61
CA LEU A 135 -0.39 16.11 -20.13
C LEU A 135 0.51 15.75 -18.94
N ALA A 136 1.17 14.59 -19.01
CA ALA A 136 1.92 14.07 -17.86
C ALA A 136 3.26 14.80 -17.64
N ALA A 137 4.01 15.11 -18.71
CA ALA A 137 5.23 15.90 -18.63
C ALA A 137 5.32 16.95 -19.75
N ALA A 138 4.71 18.11 -19.52
CA ALA A 138 4.80 19.25 -20.45
C ALA A 138 5.68 20.36 -19.87
N ALA A 139 6.73 20.73 -20.60
CA ALA A 139 7.51 21.93 -20.27
C ALA A 139 6.70 23.21 -20.59
N THR A 140 6.69 24.14 -19.64
CA THR A 140 6.03 25.44 -19.77
C THR A 140 6.63 26.25 -20.92
N SER A 141 5.77 26.88 -21.72
CA SER A 141 6.16 27.90 -22.69
C SER A 141 5.03 28.90 -22.89
N PRO A 142 5.34 30.17 -23.25
CA PRO A 142 4.30 31.20 -23.45
C PRO A 142 3.22 30.77 -24.46
N GLN A 143 3.62 30.08 -25.53
CA GLN A 143 2.70 29.61 -26.56
C GLN A 143 1.76 28.49 -26.08
N ARG A 144 2.18 27.68 -25.10
CA ARG A 144 1.38 26.57 -24.57
C ARG A 144 0.42 27.03 -23.47
N GLU A 145 0.78 28.08 -22.74
CA GLU A 145 -0.09 28.72 -21.74
C GLU A 145 -1.38 29.30 -22.35
N GLU A 146 -1.41 29.52 -23.67
CA GLU A 146 -2.63 29.95 -24.38
C GLU A 146 -3.76 28.89 -24.33
N PHE A 147 -3.43 27.61 -24.13
CA PHE A 147 -4.42 26.52 -24.16
C PHE A 147 -4.25 25.44 -23.09
N VAL A 148 -3.18 25.47 -22.28
CA VAL A 148 -2.94 24.51 -21.19
C VAL A 148 -2.58 25.26 -19.90
N PHE A 149 -3.11 24.78 -18.78
CA PHE A 149 -2.66 25.20 -17.45
C PHE A 149 -1.56 24.27 -16.94
N PHE A 150 -0.48 24.85 -16.39
CA PHE A 150 0.62 24.09 -15.80
C PHE A 150 0.49 24.05 -14.28
N CYS A 151 0.72 22.89 -13.68
CA CYS A 151 0.80 22.76 -12.23
C CYS A 151 1.98 23.59 -11.68
N SER A 152 1.74 24.36 -10.63
CA SER A 152 2.81 25.04 -9.91
C SER A 152 3.65 24.01 -9.14
N TRP A 153 4.96 24.10 -9.26
CA TRP A 153 5.89 23.39 -8.37
C TRP A 153 6.16 24.17 -7.08
N LYS A 154 5.75 25.45 -7.01
CA LYS A 154 5.88 26.24 -5.79
C LYS A 154 4.82 25.80 -4.80
N ILE A 155 5.31 25.44 -3.62
CA ILE A 155 4.50 25.27 -2.41
C ILE A 155 4.33 26.68 -1.85
N ASP A 156 3.11 27.19 -1.86
CA ASP A 156 2.74 28.46 -1.24
C ASP A 156 2.74 28.37 0.29
#